data_AF-A0A943K5F2-F1
#
_entry.id   AF-A0A943K5F2-F1
#
_cell.length_a   1.000
_cell.length_b   1.000
_cell.length_c   1.000
_cell.angle_alpha   90.00
_cell.angle_beta   90.00
_cell.angle_gamma   90.00
#
_symmetry.space_group_name_H-M   'P 1'
#
loop_
_entity.id
_entity.type
_entity.pdbx_description
1 polymer ?
#
loop_
_entity_poly.entity_id
_entity_poly.type
_entity_poly.pdbx_seq_one_letter_code
_entity_poly.pdbx_strand_id
1 'polypeptide(L)'
;MKTNEIAGYENLSKTRQNIVKRLLENLDKGYVYSSTWTSGVPESGITGKKYRGANYVTLALESMVEGYTDNRWVTYRQMSDRGWKFKTDEKGNNRGRGRGVPIEYFELRDKITKQPFNRALLDGMSAEEIQRYIDENVYPVRRSYIVFNAELIDGIEKTESEISDKNLRIDAAENILNYWNENESKIVYGGNSAYYSVLRDEIHLPLRNKFKSQQAFYATALHEIGHSTGNEKRLNRSLKFKFENEEYAKEELRAEIASMFMEADLNIEPSEKHIQNTAAYIEEWKAEIEKDPNALFAAISDADKIAKYVIGKAKAYAAENISADYFETESYDLASEEAEAKTEETIEPAAETTAAKATAEMLRMSDREIFERAKNLKSGDNFEKLYNGENLLKNIEKSERSLMRRLAIYCGNDEEQVYRIFKTSKLFDDTKPNSYYKKMAAEAIEFAKELLPEKTDASEMPANVQKSVSAIQKNELKSVFAIQK
;
A
#
# COMPACT_ATOMS: atom_id res chain seq x y z
N MET A 1 26.93 -19.42 19.84
CA MET A 1 26.21 -19.59 21.12
C MET A 1 25.48 -20.94 21.14
N LYS A 2 25.31 -21.62 22.28
CA LYS A 2 24.55 -22.88 22.33
C LYS A 2 23.05 -22.53 22.46
N THR A 3 22.26 -22.77 21.41
CA THR A 3 20.81 -22.48 21.37
C THR A 3 20.01 -23.19 22.47
N ASN A 4 20.58 -24.22 23.10
CA ASN A 4 19.97 -25.01 24.16
C ASN A 4 19.89 -24.26 25.51
N GLU A 5 20.47 -23.05 25.61
CA GLU A 5 20.42 -22.19 26.80
C GLU A 5 19.33 -21.12 26.70
N ILE A 6 18.65 -21.00 25.55
CA ILE A 6 17.58 -20.02 25.31
C ILE A 6 16.26 -20.55 25.88
N ALA A 7 15.62 -19.78 26.76
CA ALA A 7 14.38 -20.19 27.41
C ALA A 7 13.25 -20.36 26.39
N GLY A 8 12.52 -21.49 26.47
CA GLY A 8 11.38 -21.76 25.59
C GLY A 8 11.71 -22.02 24.11
N TYR A 9 12.99 -22.05 23.72
CA TYR A 9 13.42 -22.29 22.34
C TYR A 9 12.95 -23.66 21.79
N GLU A 10 12.97 -24.70 22.62
CA GLU A 10 12.50 -26.05 22.26
C GLU A 10 11.00 -26.09 21.92
N ASN A 11 10.21 -25.14 22.43
CA ASN A 11 8.77 -25.05 22.18
C ASN A 11 8.42 -24.31 20.87
N LEU A 12 9.40 -23.66 20.24
CA LEU A 12 9.22 -23.02 18.95
C LEU A 12 9.12 -24.07 17.82
N SER A 13 8.47 -23.70 16.72
CA SER A 13 8.57 -24.51 15.51
C SER A 13 10.03 -24.56 15.01
N LYS A 14 10.41 -25.63 14.33
CA LYS A 14 11.76 -25.75 13.72
C LYS A 14 12.12 -24.55 12.84
N THR A 15 11.13 -23.97 12.17
CA THR A 15 11.28 -22.73 11.40
C THR A 15 11.69 -21.57 12.30
N ARG A 16 10.94 -21.33 13.37
CA ARG A 16 11.20 -20.24 14.33
C ARG A 16 12.52 -20.41 15.07
N GLN A 17 12.87 -21.64 15.45
CA GLN A 17 14.18 -21.99 15.98
C GLN A 17 15.29 -21.55 15.04
N ASN A 18 15.19 -21.91 13.75
CA ASN A 18 16.19 -21.54 12.75
C ASN A 18 16.30 -20.02 12.57
N ILE A 19 15.17 -19.29 12.61
CA ILE A 19 15.15 -17.82 12.53
C ILE A 19 15.90 -17.20 13.71
N VAL A 20 15.55 -17.60 14.93
CA VAL A 20 16.17 -17.07 16.16
C VAL A 20 17.66 -17.36 16.14
N LYS A 21 18.06 -18.60 15.83
CA LYS A 21 19.47 -18.98 15.72
C LYS A 21 20.22 -18.12 14.70
N ARG A 22 19.71 -18.01 13.47
CA ARG A 22 20.36 -17.24 12.40
C ARG A 22 20.43 -15.75 12.70
N LEU A 23 19.39 -15.21 13.34
CA LEU A 23 19.38 -13.81 13.74
C LEU A 23 20.46 -13.55 14.79
N LEU A 24 20.50 -14.34 15.86
CA LEU A 24 21.51 -14.21 16.91
C LEU A 24 22.95 -14.38 16.38
N GLU A 25 23.18 -15.34 15.48
CA GLU A 25 24.47 -15.53 14.81
C GLU A 25 24.90 -14.34 13.95
N ASN A 26 23.95 -13.58 13.39
CA ASN A 26 24.25 -12.37 12.62
C ASN A 26 24.51 -11.16 13.54
N LEU A 27 23.71 -11.02 14.61
CA LEU A 27 23.94 -9.99 15.64
C LEU A 27 25.33 -10.15 16.28
N ASP A 28 25.77 -11.39 16.54
CA ASP A 28 27.11 -11.71 17.07
C ASP A 28 28.27 -11.24 16.18
N LYS A 29 28.04 -11.16 14.87
CA LYS A 29 29.07 -10.73 13.90
C LYS A 29 29.14 -9.22 13.75
N GLY A 30 28.34 -8.46 14.52
CA GLY A 30 28.21 -7.01 14.36
C GLY A 30 27.54 -6.61 13.05
N TYR A 31 26.98 -7.57 12.30
CA TYR A 31 26.17 -7.29 11.13
C TYR A 31 24.77 -6.93 11.62
N VAL A 32 24.63 -5.66 11.94
CA VAL A 32 23.36 -5.00 12.15
C VAL A 32 22.77 -4.78 10.78
N TYR A 33 22.10 -5.79 10.23
CA TYR A 33 21.26 -5.63 9.03
C TYR A 33 21.95 -4.83 7.91
N SER A 34 22.97 -5.42 7.28
CA SER A 34 23.79 -4.72 6.31
C SER A 34 22.98 -4.26 5.10
N SER A 35 23.50 -3.24 4.41
CA SER A 35 23.19 -2.78 3.06
C SER A 35 23.25 -3.86 1.95
N THR A 36 23.32 -5.14 2.32
CA THR A 36 23.43 -6.32 1.45
C THR A 36 22.09 -7.02 1.21
N TRP A 37 20.95 -6.39 1.55
CA TRP A 37 19.62 -6.85 1.11
C TRP A 37 19.38 -6.38 -0.34
N THR A 38 20.42 -6.51 -1.17
CA THR A 38 20.54 -6.03 -2.54
C THR A 38 19.66 -6.79 -3.53
N SER A 39 19.04 -7.89 -3.08
CA SER A 39 18.18 -8.72 -3.90
C SER A 39 16.79 -8.10 -4.16
N GLY A 40 16.40 -7.09 -3.37
CA GLY A 40 15.03 -6.58 -3.32
C GLY A 40 14.14 -7.37 -2.35
N VAL A 41 12.87 -6.96 -2.23
CA VAL A 41 11.92 -7.58 -1.28
C VAL A 41 11.65 -9.02 -1.67
N PRO A 42 11.86 -10.03 -0.79
CA PRO A 42 11.53 -11.41 -1.08
C PRO A 42 10.12 -11.56 -1.61
N GLU A 43 9.95 -12.27 -2.71
CA GLU A 43 8.66 -12.49 -3.34
C GLU A 43 8.50 -13.91 -3.86
N SER A 44 7.25 -14.31 -4.05
CA SER A 44 6.94 -15.58 -4.71
C SER A 44 7.34 -15.50 -6.18
N GLY A 45 8.29 -16.33 -6.61
CA GLY A 45 8.71 -16.42 -8.03
C GLY A 45 7.62 -16.93 -8.99
N ILE A 46 6.43 -17.25 -8.47
CA ILE A 46 5.27 -17.65 -9.27
C ILE A 46 4.22 -16.55 -9.36
N THR A 47 3.96 -15.84 -8.26
CA THR A 47 2.83 -14.90 -8.16
C THR A 47 3.25 -13.44 -8.06
N GLY A 48 4.54 -13.15 -7.92
CA GLY A 48 5.07 -11.81 -7.63
C GLY A 48 4.66 -11.26 -6.25
N LYS A 49 3.94 -12.04 -5.43
CA LYS A 49 3.50 -11.59 -4.11
C LYS A 49 4.70 -11.52 -3.17
N LYS A 50 4.96 -10.31 -2.66
CA LYS A 50 5.97 -10.03 -1.62
C LYS A 50 5.64 -10.78 -0.33
N TYR A 51 6.65 -11.43 0.27
CA TYR A 51 6.55 -12.02 1.60
C TYR A 51 6.49 -10.91 2.66
N ARG A 52 5.89 -11.22 3.83
CA ARG A 52 5.72 -10.26 4.94
C ARG A 52 6.01 -10.90 6.30
N GLY A 53 6.20 -10.05 7.31
CA GLY A 53 6.42 -10.44 8.69
C GLY A 53 7.59 -11.40 8.85
N ALA A 54 7.41 -12.49 9.60
CA ALA A 54 8.48 -13.43 9.90
C ALA A 54 9.08 -14.06 8.62
N ASN A 55 8.27 -14.31 7.60
CA ASN A 55 8.77 -14.88 6.35
C ASN A 55 9.68 -13.91 5.61
N TYR A 56 9.35 -12.61 5.59
CA TYR A 56 10.22 -11.59 5.00
C TYR A 56 11.60 -11.60 5.69
N VAL A 57 11.61 -11.50 7.03
CA VAL A 57 12.84 -11.46 7.82
C VAL A 57 13.67 -12.71 7.59
N THR A 58 13.04 -13.88 7.59
CA THR A 58 13.72 -15.16 7.37
C THR A 58 14.38 -15.23 6.01
N LEU A 59 13.63 -14.90 4.96
CA LEU A 59 14.08 -15.09 3.59
C LEU A 59 15.20 -14.14 3.23
N ALA A 60 15.12 -12.88 3.66
CA ALA A 60 16.19 -11.96 3.29
C ALA A 60 17.37 -11.94 4.27
N LEU A 61 17.22 -12.45 5.51
CA LEU A 61 18.39 -12.93 6.27
C LEU A 61 19.10 -14.06 5.52
N GLU A 62 18.35 -15.00 4.92
CA GLU A 62 18.98 -16.06 4.13
C GLU A 62 19.64 -15.52 2.86
N SER A 63 18.97 -14.63 2.12
CA SER A 63 19.59 -13.97 0.96
C SER A 63 20.89 -13.29 1.32
N MET A 64 20.94 -12.62 2.47
CA MET A 64 22.16 -11.98 2.96
C MET A 64 23.26 -13.01 3.30
N VAL A 65 22.93 -14.05 4.08
CA VAL A 65 23.91 -15.05 4.53
C VAL A 65 24.49 -15.83 3.35
N GLU A 66 23.65 -16.15 2.37
CA GLU A 66 24.03 -16.96 1.22
C GLU A 66 24.46 -16.14 -0.01
N GLY A 67 24.36 -14.81 0.06
CA GLY A 67 24.74 -13.90 -1.00
C GLY A 67 23.82 -13.94 -2.23
N TYR A 68 22.54 -14.28 -2.06
CA TYR A 68 21.58 -14.28 -3.16
C TYR A 68 21.25 -12.85 -3.62
N THR A 69 21.21 -12.63 -4.92
CA THR A 69 20.79 -11.37 -5.57
C THR A 69 19.41 -11.44 -6.21
N ASP A 70 18.84 -12.64 -6.38
CA ASP A 70 17.43 -12.80 -6.79
C ASP A 70 16.52 -12.80 -5.56
N ASN A 71 15.47 -11.97 -5.55
CA ASN A 71 14.47 -11.94 -4.48
C ASN A 71 13.37 -13.00 -4.62
N ARG A 72 13.36 -13.79 -5.70
CA ARG A 72 12.28 -14.74 -5.95
C ARG A 72 12.53 -16.06 -5.24
N TRP A 73 11.48 -16.55 -4.59
CA TRP A 73 11.48 -17.83 -3.86
C TRP A 73 10.36 -18.73 -4.36
N VAL A 74 10.68 -20.00 -4.57
CA VAL A 74 9.74 -21.00 -5.11
C VAL A 74 9.81 -22.31 -4.33
N THR A 75 8.68 -23.00 -4.22
CA THR A 75 8.64 -24.35 -3.64
C THR A 75 9.13 -25.39 -4.63
N TYR A 76 9.58 -26.55 -4.12
CA TYR A 76 9.97 -27.68 -4.97
C TYR A 76 8.84 -28.13 -5.89
N ARG A 77 7.59 -28.13 -5.40
CA ARG A 77 6.42 -28.49 -6.21
C ARG A 77 6.22 -27.51 -7.37
N GLN A 78 6.25 -26.20 -7.09
CA GLN A 78 6.14 -25.16 -8.12
C GLN A 78 7.25 -25.24 -9.18
N MET A 79 8.46 -25.58 -8.74
CA MET A 79 9.61 -25.81 -9.62
C MET A 79 9.38 -27.03 -10.52
N SER A 80 8.99 -28.17 -9.93
CA SER A 80 8.73 -29.42 -10.66
C SER A 80 7.58 -29.28 -11.66
N ASP A 81 6.49 -28.60 -11.29
CA ASP A 81 5.32 -28.39 -12.15
C ASP A 81 5.67 -27.60 -13.42
N ARG A 82 6.74 -26.81 -13.40
CA ARG A 82 7.25 -26.02 -14.54
C ARG A 82 8.42 -26.67 -15.28
N GLY A 83 8.80 -27.88 -14.90
CA GLY A 83 9.95 -28.58 -15.49
C GLY A 83 11.30 -27.95 -15.12
N TRP A 84 11.34 -27.05 -14.14
CA TRP A 84 12.58 -26.43 -13.65
C TRP A 84 13.37 -27.42 -12.79
N LYS A 85 14.69 -27.22 -12.73
CA LYS A 85 15.60 -28.12 -12.01
C LYS A 85 16.57 -27.31 -11.18
N PHE A 86 17.10 -27.89 -10.12
CA PHE A 86 18.19 -27.26 -9.39
C PHE A 86 19.47 -27.27 -10.23
N LYS A 87 20.22 -26.18 -10.14
CA LYS A 87 21.59 -26.08 -10.64
C LYS A 87 22.45 -27.16 -10.01
N THR A 88 23.40 -27.67 -10.77
CA THR A 88 24.45 -28.56 -10.28
C THR A 88 25.76 -27.81 -10.12
N ASP A 89 26.54 -28.14 -9.10
CA ASP A 89 27.91 -27.66 -8.97
C ASP A 89 28.86 -28.38 -9.95
N GLU A 90 30.12 -27.95 -10.02
CA GLU A 90 31.16 -28.54 -10.87
C GLU A 90 31.41 -30.04 -10.59
N LYS A 91 30.98 -30.53 -9.42
CA LYS A 91 31.11 -31.92 -8.99
C LYS A 91 29.81 -32.73 -9.21
N GLY A 92 28.80 -32.13 -9.85
CA GLY A 92 27.51 -32.76 -10.13
C GLY A 92 26.55 -32.80 -8.95
N ASN A 93 26.85 -32.17 -7.81
CA ASN A 93 25.93 -32.11 -6.68
C ASN A 93 24.84 -31.06 -6.91
N ASN A 94 23.62 -31.40 -6.50
CA ASN A 94 22.48 -30.50 -6.52
C ASN A 94 22.69 -29.32 -5.54
N ARG A 95 22.76 -28.09 -6.06
CA ARG A 95 22.95 -26.86 -5.26
C ARG A 95 21.77 -26.52 -4.36
N GLY A 96 20.59 -27.10 -4.60
CA GLY A 96 19.42 -27.00 -3.72
C GLY A 96 19.49 -27.87 -2.47
N ARG A 97 20.42 -28.85 -2.40
CA ARG A 97 20.48 -29.77 -1.26
C ARG A 97 20.86 -29.03 0.02
N GLY A 98 19.99 -29.09 1.03
CA GLY A 98 20.20 -28.43 2.33
C GLY A 98 19.97 -26.91 2.32
N ARG A 99 19.53 -26.34 1.20
CA ARG A 99 19.32 -24.89 1.00
C ARG A 99 17.85 -24.49 0.99
N GLY A 100 16.99 -25.40 1.47
CA GLY A 100 15.56 -25.15 1.61
C GLY A 100 15.30 -24.33 2.86
N VAL A 101 14.59 -23.21 2.70
CA VAL A 101 14.21 -22.34 3.80
C VAL A 101 12.76 -22.60 4.18
N PRO A 102 12.46 -22.92 5.45
CA PRO A 102 11.09 -23.08 5.89
C PRO A 102 10.43 -21.72 6.07
N ILE A 103 9.20 -21.60 5.58
CA ILE A 103 8.32 -20.45 5.75
C ILE A 103 6.98 -20.91 6.33
N GLU A 104 6.27 -20.01 7.00
CA GLU A 104 5.02 -20.32 7.69
C GLU A 104 3.86 -19.47 7.17
N TYR A 105 2.74 -20.13 6.90
CA TYR A 105 1.48 -19.46 6.55
C TYR A 105 0.36 -19.95 7.45
N PHE A 106 -0.57 -19.05 7.74
CA PHE A 106 -1.82 -19.42 8.39
C PHE A 106 -2.89 -19.59 7.33
N GLU A 107 -3.30 -20.82 7.10
CA GLU A 107 -4.46 -21.15 6.29
C GLU A 107 -5.69 -21.08 7.20
N LEU A 108 -6.61 -20.18 6.87
CA LEU A 108 -7.90 -20.12 7.55
C LEU A 108 -8.74 -21.33 7.13
N ARG A 109 -9.33 -22.02 8.11
CA ARG A 109 -10.24 -23.14 7.89
C ARG A 109 -11.56 -22.93 8.58
N ASP A 110 -12.62 -23.38 7.94
CA ASP A 110 -13.95 -23.38 8.52
C ASP A 110 -14.01 -24.38 9.70
N LYS A 111 -14.56 -23.95 10.84
CA LYS A 111 -14.58 -24.74 12.07
C LYS A 111 -15.44 -25.99 11.95
N ILE A 112 -16.47 -25.99 11.11
CA ILE A 112 -17.40 -27.11 10.93
C ILE A 112 -16.84 -28.07 9.88
N THR A 113 -16.62 -27.58 8.66
CA THR A 113 -16.23 -28.42 7.52
C THR A 113 -14.76 -28.84 7.56
N LYS A 114 -13.93 -28.13 8.35
CA LYS A 114 -12.47 -28.31 8.42
C LYS A 114 -11.77 -28.11 7.07
N GLN A 115 -12.44 -27.55 6.08
CA GLN A 115 -11.90 -27.24 4.76
C GLN A 115 -11.29 -25.83 4.72
N PRO A 116 -10.42 -25.52 3.75
CA PRO A 116 -9.94 -24.17 3.52
C PRO A 116 -11.11 -23.19 3.44
N PHE A 117 -11.03 -22.11 4.23
CA PHE A 117 -12.09 -21.12 4.30
C PHE A 117 -12.17 -20.33 3.00
N ASN A 118 -13.35 -20.35 2.38
CA ASN A 118 -13.62 -19.54 1.19
C ASN A 118 -13.93 -18.10 1.59
N ARG A 119 -12.99 -17.19 1.32
CA ARG A 119 -13.16 -15.75 1.62
C ARG A 119 -14.30 -15.09 0.86
N ALA A 120 -14.77 -15.65 -0.26
CA ALA A 120 -15.94 -15.12 -0.99
C ALA A 120 -17.23 -15.13 -0.14
N LEU A 121 -17.27 -15.93 0.93
CA LEU A 121 -18.38 -15.91 1.90
C LEU A 121 -18.47 -14.60 2.69
N LEU A 122 -17.45 -13.75 2.62
CA LEU A 122 -17.40 -12.45 3.30
C LEU A 122 -17.82 -11.28 2.41
N ASP A 123 -18.12 -11.54 1.13
CA ASP A 123 -18.44 -10.50 0.17
C ASP A 123 -19.74 -9.79 0.54
N GLY A 124 -19.72 -8.45 0.52
CA GLY A 124 -20.88 -7.61 0.88
C GLY A 124 -21.04 -7.31 2.37
N MET A 125 -20.30 -7.97 3.26
CA MET A 125 -20.37 -7.73 4.71
C MET A 125 -19.69 -6.42 5.14
N SER A 126 -20.11 -5.88 6.29
CA SER A 126 -19.40 -4.80 7.00
C SER A 126 -18.09 -5.30 7.63
N ALA A 127 -17.18 -4.40 8.01
CA ALA A 127 -15.94 -4.80 8.68
C ALA A 127 -16.21 -5.51 10.03
N GLU A 128 -17.23 -5.06 10.78
CA GLU A 128 -17.63 -5.70 12.04
C GLU A 128 -18.25 -7.09 11.81
N GLU A 129 -19.05 -7.24 10.76
CA GLU A 129 -19.67 -8.51 10.40
C GLU A 129 -18.64 -9.54 9.95
N ILE A 130 -17.65 -9.11 9.15
CA ILE A 130 -16.51 -9.94 8.74
C ILE A 130 -15.74 -10.42 9.96
N GLN A 131 -15.42 -9.50 10.88
CA GLN A 131 -14.66 -9.83 12.08
C GLN A 131 -15.41 -10.85 12.94
N ARG A 132 -16.69 -10.60 13.22
CA ARG A 132 -17.55 -11.53 13.98
C ARG A 132 -17.64 -12.89 13.30
N TYR A 133 -17.85 -12.94 11.98
CA TYR A 133 -17.94 -14.20 11.24
C TYR A 133 -16.64 -15.00 11.34
N ILE A 134 -15.49 -14.36 11.15
CA ILE A 134 -14.18 -15.01 11.24
C ILE A 134 -13.98 -15.57 12.66
N ASP A 135 -14.26 -14.78 13.69
CA ASP A 135 -14.07 -15.19 15.09
C ASP A 135 -14.97 -16.37 15.47
N GLU A 136 -16.22 -16.38 15.00
CA GLU A 136 -17.19 -17.42 15.29
C GLU A 136 -16.94 -18.70 14.47
N ASN A 137 -16.63 -18.59 13.18
CA ASN A 137 -16.72 -19.71 12.23
C ASN A 137 -15.39 -20.19 11.68
N VAL A 138 -14.30 -19.44 11.87
CA VAL A 138 -13.01 -19.74 11.22
C VAL A 138 -11.92 -19.92 12.26
N TYR A 139 -10.95 -20.79 11.98
CA TYR A 139 -9.76 -20.96 12.81
C TYR A 139 -8.49 -21.05 11.95
N PRO A 140 -7.36 -20.45 12.39
CA PRO A 140 -6.12 -20.51 11.64
C PRO A 140 -5.40 -21.84 11.86
N VAL A 141 -4.97 -22.47 10.76
CA VAL A 141 -4.08 -23.62 10.77
C VAL A 141 -2.72 -23.20 10.25
N ARG A 142 -1.68 -23.44 11.06
CA ARG A 142 -0.30 -23.21 10.66
C ARG A 142 0.12 -24.26 9.62
N ARG A 143 0.56 -23.81 8.47
CA ARG A 143 1.21 -24.59 7.42
C ARG A 143 2.65 -24.14 7.29
N SER A 144 3.55 -25.09 7.06
CA SER A 144 4.95 -24.81 6.77
C SER A 144 5.27 -25.31 5.37
N TYR A 145 5.96 -24.48 4.59
CA TYR A 145 6.44 -24.82 3.27
C TYR A 145 7.95 -24.63 3.22
N ILE A 146 8.63 -25.42 2.39
CA ILE A 146 10.04 -25.21 2.09
C ILE A 146 10.13 -24.50 0.75
N VAL A 147 10.83 -23.37 0.73
CA VAL A 147 11.12 -22.59 -0.48
C VAL A 147 12.62 -22.55 -0.74
N PHE A 148 12.95 -22.35 -1.99
CA PHE A 148 14.31 -22.24 -2.50
C PHE A 148 14.43 -20.95 -3.30
N ASN A 149 15.58 -20.29 -3.18
CA ASN A 149 15.86 -19.10 -3.95
C ASN A 149 15.99 -19.43 -5.45
N ALA A 150 15.46 -18.56 -6.30
CA ALA A 150 15.50 -18.70 -7.75
C ALA A 150 16.92 -18.85 -8.32
N GLU A 151 17.94 -18.29 -7.68
CA GLU A 151 19.33 -18.45 -8.11
C GLU A 151 19.82 -19.89 -8.09
N LEU A 152 19.23 -20.75 -7.26
CA LEU A 152 19.58 -22.17 -7.19
C LEU A 152 18.95 -23.00 -8.32
N ILE A 153 18.10 -22.39 -9.16
CA ILE A 153 17.21 -23.08 -10.09
C ILE A 153 17.55 -22.69 -11.53
N ASP A 154 17.62 -23.69 -12.40
CA ASP A 154 17.69 -23.56 -13.84
C ASP A 154 16.28 -23.59 -14.45
N GLY A 155 16.06 -22.72 -15.43
CA GLY A 155 14.80 -22.59 -16.17
C GLY A 155 13.88 -21.46 -15.70
N ILE A 156 14.18 -20.81 -14.57
CA ILE A 156 13.52 -19.57 -14.18
C ILE A 156 14.18 -18.40 -14.92
N GLU A 157 13.43 -17.75 -15.81
CA GLU A 157 13.93 -16.56 -16.51
C GLU A 157 14.25 -15.47 -15.50
N LYS A 158 15.41 -14.81 -15.64
CA LYS A 158 15.70 -13.62 -14.84
C LYS A 158 14.78 -12.51 -15.31
N THR A 159 13.85 -12.12 -14.47
CA THR A 159 13.13 -10.86 -14.68
C THR A 159 14.17 -9.77 -14.47
N GLU A 160 14.42 -8.94 -15.50
CA GLU A 160 15.19 -7.72 -15.28
C GLU A 160 14.46 -6.95 -14.18
N SER A 161 15.17 -6.57 -13.11
CA SER A 161 14.57 -5.75 -12.08
C SER A 161 14.09 -4.48 -12.78
N GLU A 162 12.77 -4.26 -12.83
CA GLU A 162 12.22 -2.99 -13.27
C GLU A 162 12.98 -1.93 -12.48
N ILE A 163 13.76 -1.11 -13.18
CA ILE A 163 14.43 0.02 -12.57
C ILE A 163 13.29 0.95 -12.17
N SER A 164 12.76 0.73 -10.96
CA SER A 164 11.88 1.68 -10.32
C SER A 164 12.60 3.02 -10.38
N ASP A 165 12.01 3.99 -11.08
CA ASP A 165 12.57 5.32 -11.17
C ASP A 165 12.94 5.77 -9.75
N LYS A 166 14.19 6.22 -9.55
CA LYS A 166 14.67 6.68 -8.25
C LYS A 166 13.79 7.82 -7.72
N ASN A 167 13.23 8.62 -8.62
CA ASN A 167 12.31 9.70 -8.29
C ASN A 167 11.00 9.17 -7.70
N LEU A 168 10.38 8.15 -8.30
CA LEU A 168 9.14 7.55 -7.80
C LEU A 168 9.25 6.99 -6.37
N ARG A 169 10.43 6.54 -5.97
CA ARG A 169 10.69 6.03 -4.61
C ARG A 169 10.76 7.15 -3.57
N ILE A 170 11.38 8.27 -3.95
CA ILE A 170 11.48 9.47 -3.14
C ILE A 170 10.09 10.07 -2.95
N ASP A 171 9.30 10.16 -4.01
CA ASP A 171 7.94 10.72 -3.97
C ASP A 171 7.03 9.90 -3.04
N ALA A 172 7.14 8.57 -3.09
CA ALA A 172 6.35 7.70 -2.21
C ALA A 172 6.72 7.88 -0.71
N ALA A 173 8.00 8.11 -0.41
CA ALA A 173 8.46 8.41 0.94
C ALA A 173 7.99 9.80 1.41
N GLU A 174 8.09 10.80 0.54
CA GLU A 174 7.61 12.16 0.83
C GLU A 174 6.10 12.19 1.04
N ASN A 175 5.34 11.44 0.27
CA ASN A 175 3.89 11.32 0.46
C ASN A 175 3.53 10.77 1.84
N ILE A 176 4.30 9.82 2.37
CA ILE A 176 4.12 9.36 3.75
C ILE A 176 4.39 10.49 4.73
N LEU A 177 5.52 11.19 4.60
CA LEU A 177 5.90 12.28 5.51
C LEU A 177 4.88 13.42 5.50
N ASN A 178 4.44 13.84 4.32
CA ASN A 178 3.45 14.91 4.14
C ASN A 178 2.10 14.53 4.76
N TYR A 179 1.58 13.34 4.41
CA TYR A 179 0.36 12.83 5.01
C TYR A 179 0.47 12.81 6.55
N TRP A 180 1.57 12.29 7.07
CA TRP A 180 1.76 12.13 8.50
C TRP A 180 1.78 13.48 9.22
N ASN A 181 2.52 14.44 8.66
CA ASN A 181 2.65 15.79 9.20
C ASN A 181 1.30 16.53 9.22
N GLU A 182 0.49 16.35 8.18
CA GLU A 182 -0.81 17.04 8.04
C GLU A 182 -1.94 16.39 8.85
N ASN A 183 -1.92 15.06 8.98
CA ASN A 183 -3.12 14.33 9.42
C ASN A 183 -2.92 13.50 10.71
N GLU A 184 -1.69 13.14 11.08
CA GLU A 184 -1.44 12.17 12.14
C GLU A 184 -0.59 12.73 13.28
N SER A 185 0.69 13.01 13.04
CA SER A 185 1.63 13.52 14.03
C SER A 185 2.57 14.52 13.35
N LYS A 186 2.54 15.76 13.85
CA LYS A 186 3.26 16.88 13.26
C LYS A 186 4.76 16.60 13.22
N ILE A 187 5.39 16.85 12.08
CA ILE A 187 6.83 16.73 11.90
C ILE A 187 7.48 18.12 12.07
N VAL A 188 8.30 18.25 13.10
CA VAL A 188 9.00 19.48 13.46
C VAL A 188 10.48 19.35 13.14
N TYR A 189 10.97 20.23 12.28
CA TYR A 189 12.38 20.26 11.88
C TYR A 189 13.22 21.18 12.78
N GLY A 190 14.35 20.68 13.28
CA GLY A 190 15.30 21.43 14.09
C GLY A 190 16.10 20.57 15.07
N GLY A 191 17.06 21.18 15.77
CA GLY A 191 17.89 20.47 16.75
C GLY A 191 18.92 19.50 16.13
N ASN A 192 19.49 18.64 16.98
CA ASN A 192 20.56 17.71 16.62
C ASN A 192 20.19 16.22 16.79
N SER A 193 18.95 15.92 17.17
CA SER A 193 18.49 14.55 17.47
C SER A 193 17.10 14.33 16.88
N ALA A 194 16.85 13.12 16.39
CA ALA A 194 15.53 12.65 15.98
C ALA A 194 14.86 11.94 17.16
N TYR A 195 13.56 12.15 17.35
CA TYR A 195 12.75 11.45 18.35
C TYR A 195 11.25 11.73 18.15
N TYR A 196 10.40 10.77 18.54
CA TYR A 196 8.98 10.98 18.75
C TYR A 196 8.67 11.44 20.19
N SER A 197 7.96 12.56 20.32
CA SER A 197 7.49 13.10 21.60
C SER A 197 6.11 12.56 21.94
N VAL A 198 6.04 11.56 22.84
CA VAL A 198 4.78 10.96 23.30
C VAL A 198 3.83 11.98 23.92
N LEU A 199 4.36 12.95 24.68
CA LEU A 199 3.54 13.97 25.37
C LEU A 199 2.88 14.97 24.41
N ARG A 200 3.59 15.36 23.36
CA ARG A 200 3.10 16.36 22.38
C ARG A 200 2.48 15.74 21.15
N ASP A 201 2.67 14.44 20.94
CA ASP A 201 2.29 13.76 19.70
C ASP A 201 2.98 14.42 18.47
N GLU A 202 4.28 14.70 18.62
CA GLU A 202 5.11 15.37 17.60
C GLU A 202 6.34 14.52 17.27
N ILE A 203 6.70 14.48 16.00
CA ILE A 203 7.95 13.89 15.51
C ILE A 203 8.96 15.02 15.33
N HIS A 204 10.11 14.92 15.99
CA HIS A 204 11.20 15.86 15.83
C HIS A 204 12.31 15.25 14.96
N LEU A 205 12.72 15.99 13.93
CA LEU A 205 13.81 15.58 13.03
C LEU A 205 14.84 16.71 12.90
N PRO A 206 16.14 16.41 12.87
CA PRO A 206 17.15 17.38 12.41
C PRO A 206 16.82 17.87 10.99
N LEU A 207 17.39 19.02 10.61
CA LEU A 207 17.29 19.51 9.24
C LEU A 207 17.86 18.48 8.25
N ARG A 208 17.22 18.31 7.09
CA ARG A 208 17.62 17.32 6.06
C ARG A 208 19.10 17.39 5.70
N ASN A 209 19.67 18.60 5.62
CA ASN A 209 21.08 18.83 5.32
C ASN A 209 22.07 18.38 6.42
N LYS A 210 21.58 17.97 7.60
CA LYS A 210 22.39 17.39 8.68
C LYS A 210 22.56 15.87 8.52
N PHE A 211 21.79 15.24 7.64
CA PHE A 211 21.91 13.82 7.34
C PHE A 211 22.98 13.57 6.29
N LYS A 212 23.67 12.43 6.38
CA LYS A 212 24.72 12.04 5.44
C LYS A 212 24.18 11.69 4.04
N SER A 213 22.92 11.27 3.97
CA SER A 213 22.23 10.91 2.73
C SER A 213 20.73 11.05 2.90
N GLN A 214 19.99 11.08 1.78
CA GLN A 214 18.53 11.09 1.78
C GLN A 214 17.95 9.80 2.36
N GLN A 215 18.58 8.66 2.07
CA GLN A 215 18.20 7.35 2.61
C GLN A 215 18.28 7.35 4.13
N ALA A 216 19.37 7.89 4.70
CA ALA A 216 19.53 8.00 6.16
C ALA A 216 18.46 8.91 6.78
N PHE A 217 18.04 9.95 6.07
CA PHE A 217 16.93 10.80 6.51
C PHE A 217 15.60 10.05 6.52
N TYR A 218 15.21 9.39 5.43
CA TYR A 218 13.94 8.67 5.36
C TYR A 218 13.87 7.51 6.34
N ALA A 219 14.94 6.74 6.45
CA ALA A 219 15.11 5.72 7.47
C ALA A 219 14.76 6.23 8.88
N THR A 220 15.40 7.34 9.28
CA THR A 220 15.17 7.96 10.59
C THR A 220 13.73 8.48 10.71
N ALA A 221 13.21 9.13 9.68
CA ALA A 221 11.84 9.64 9.68
C ALA A 221 10.80 8.51 9.81
N LEU A 222 10.97 7.42 9.07
CA LEU A 222 10.11 6.24 9.10
C LEU A 222 10.19 5.52 10.45
N HIS A 223 11.36 5.49 11.09
CA HIS A 223 11.54 4.98 12.46
C HIS A 223 10.69 5.78 13.46
N GLU A 224 10.80 7.11 13.45
CA GLU A 224 10.03 7.97 14.35
C GLU A 224 8.52 7.93 14.06
N ILE A 225 8.14 7.83 12.78
CA ILE A 225 6.76 7.55 12.38
C ILE A 225 6.29 6.22 12.98
N GLY A 226 7.14 5.18 12.94
CA GLY A 226 6.91 3.88 13.57
C GLY A 226 6.54 4.02 15.05
N HIS A 227 7.34 4.75 15.82
CA HIS A 227 7.04 5.07 17.23
C HIS A 227 5.73 5.83 17.39
N SER A 228 5.49 6.84 16.55
CA SER A 228 4.28 7.65 16.65
C SER A 228 3.02 6.79 16.57
N THR A 229 3.01 5.72 15.77
CA THR A 229 1.84 4.81 15.68
C THR A 229 1.45 4.17 17.01
N GLY A 230 2.33 4.15 18.02
CA GLY A 230 2.01 3.64 19.35
C GLY A 230 1.03 4.52 20.14
N ASN A 231 0.79 5.76 19.73
CA ASN A 231 -0.18 6.65 20.37
C ASN A 231 -1.59 6.03 20.45
N GLU A 232 -2.35 6.40 21.49
CA GLU A 232 -3.71 5.91 21.75
C GLU A 232 -4.69 6.16 20.60
N LYS A 233 -4.48 7.21 19.79
CA LYS A 233 -5.29 7.53 18.61
C LYS A 233 -5.03 6.59 17.42
N ARG A 234 -3.97 5.78 17.47
CA ARG A 234 -3.47 4.98 16.34
C ARG A 234 -3.51 3.49 16.69
N LEU A 235 -2.35 2.85 16.90
CA LEU A 235 -2.25 1.43 17.24
C LEU A 235 -2.22 1.16 18.75
N ASN A 236 -2.27 2.22 19.58
CA ASN A 236 -2.44 2.16 21.03
C ASN A 236 -1.52 1.13 21.71
N ARG A 237 -0.21 1.21 21.39
CA ARG A 237 0.82 0.44 22.08
C ARG A 237 1.23 1.19 23.34
N SER A 238 1.63 0.46 24.39
CA SER A 238 2.09 1.11 25.61
C SER A 238 3.40 1.85 25.34
N LEU A 239 3.36 3.19 25.37
CA LEU A 239 4.53 4.06 25.27
C LEU A 239 4.96 4.67 26.62
N LYS A 240 4.41 4.12 27.72
CA LYS A 240 4.71 4.57 29.09
C LYS A 240 5.97 3.86 29.59
N PHE A 241 7.12 4.30 29.11
CA PHE A 241 8.40 3.74 29.51
C PHE A 241 9.02 4.58 30.64
N LYS A 242 9.66 3.89 31.59
CA LYS A 242 10.78 4.48 32.34
C LYS A 242 12.01 4.23 31.47
N PHE A 243 12.92 5.20 31.33
CA PHE A 243 14.19 4.99 30.64
C PHE A 243 14.87 3.72 31.18
N GLU A 244 15.48 2.92 30.30
CA GLU A 244 16.14 1.62 30.60
C GLU A 244 15.20 0.47 31.01
N ASN A 245 13.95 0.46 30.51
CA ASN A 245 13.02 -0.65 30.75
C ASN A 245 12.97 -1.61 29.54
N GLU A 246 12.81 -2.91 29.81
CA GLU A 246 12.58 -3.98 28.83
C GLU A 246 11.51 -3.63 27.78
N GLU A 247 10.47 -2.91 28.20
CA GLU A 247 9.39 -2.46 27.32
C GLU A 247 9.83 -1.39 26.30
N TYR A 248 10.83 -0.57 26.63
CA TYR A 248 11.41 0.41 25.70
C TYR A 248 12.20 -0.30 24.61
N ALA A 249 13.06 -1.27 24.98
CA ALA A 249 13.82 -2.06 24.01
C ALA A 249 12.92 -2.81 23.02
N LYS A 250 11.78 -3.33 23.50
CA LYS A 250 10.75 -3.95 22.64
C LYS A 250 10.13 -2.97 21.65
N GLU A 251 9.90 -1.72 22.05
CA GLU A 251 9.34 -0.71 21.15
C GLU A 251 10.35 -0.22 20.11
N GLU A 252 11.63 -0.05 20.48
CA GLU A 252 12.71 0.21 19.53
C GLU A 252 12.84 -0.93 18.51
N LEU A 253 12.79 -2.19 18.95
CA LEU A 253 12.82 -3.34 18.05
C LEU A 253 11.63 -3.33 17.07
N ARG A 254 10.43 -2.96 17.54
CA ARG A 254 9.25 -2.82 16.67
C ARG A 254 9.43 -1.68 15.66
N ALA A 255 9.89 -0.51 16.10
CA ALA A 255 10.04 0.67 15.27
C ALA A 255 11.10 0.45 14.18
N GLU A 256 12.24 -0.16 14.52
CA GLU A 256 13.29 -0.49 13.55
C GLU A 256 12.82 -1.54 12.53
N ILE A 257 12.19 -2.63 12.96
CA ILE A 257 11.68 -3.63 12.00
C ILE A 257 10.57 -3.00 11.13
N ALA A 258 9.78 -2.07 11.68
CA ALA A 258 8.75 -1.38 10.92
C ALA A 258 9.32 -0.42 9.87
N SER A 259 10.35 0.37 10.21
CA SER A 259 11.03 1.25 9.26
C SER A 259 11.61 0.42 8.11
N MET A 260 12.24 -0.71 8.41
CA MET A 260 12.72 -1.66 7.39
C MET A 260 11.60 -2.16 6.46
N PHE A 261 10.45 -2.54 7.02
CA PHE A 261 9.31 -2.99 6.21
C PHE A 261 8.75 -1.87 5.33
N MET A 262 8.76 -0.62 5.83
CA MET A 262 8.33 0.54 5.07
C MET A 262 9.31 0.87 3.94
N GLU A 263 10.61 0.91 4.22
CA GLU A 263 11.66 1.10 3.21
C GLU A 263 11.59 0.03 2.11
N ALA A 264 11.39 -1.23 2.50
CA ALA A 264 11.21 -2.35 1.59
C ALA A 264 9.95 -2.18 0.70
N ASP A 265 8.82 -1.78 1.27
CA ASP A 265 7.60 -1.54 0.49
C ASP A 265 7.75 -0.34 -0.47
N LEU A 266 8.59 0.64 -0.12
CA LEU A 266 8.90 1.83 -0.93
C LEU A 266 10.07 1.62 -1.91
N ASN A 267 10.70 0.44 -1.91
CA ASN A 267 11.93 0.16 -2.65
C ASN A 267 13.09 1.15 -2.35
N ILE A 268 13.13 1.73 -1.15
CA ILE A 268 14.23 2.57 -0.70
C ILE A 268 15.43 1.68 -0.41
N GLU A 269 16.59 2.03 -0.97
CA GLU A 269 17.82 1.30 -0.71
C GLU A 269 18.31 1.57 0.73
N PRO A 270 18.71 0.53 1.49
CA PRO A 270 19.20 0.71 2.85
C PRO A 270 20.43 1.62 2.91
N SER A 271 20.49 2.52 3.88
CA SER A 271 21.66 3.39 4.07
C SER A 271 22.80 2.71 4.86
N GLU A 272 24.07 3.00 4.52
CA GLU A 272 25.25 2.48 5.26
C GLU A 272 25.28 2.88 6.75
N LYS A 273 24.49 3.89 7.17
CA LYS A 273 24.56 4.48 8.51
C LYS A 273 23.53 3.92 9.51
N HIS A 274 22.59 3.05 9.09
CA HIS A 274 21.70 2.35 10.05
C HIS A 274 22.51 1.61 11.13
N ILE A 275 23.69 1.12 10.76
CA ILE A 275 24.54 0.24 11.56
C ILE A 275 25.03 0.90 12.87
N GLN A 276 25.16 2.23 12.95
CA GLN A 276 25.86 2.87 14.09
C GLN A 276 24.94 3.35 15.22
N ASN A 277 23.67 3.68 14.94
CA ASN A 277 22.73 4.13 15.99
C ASN A 277 21.93 2.96 16.60
N THR A 278 21.80 1.85 15.88
CA THR A 278 21.08 0.64 16.31
C THR A 278 21.97 -0.27 17.20
N ALA A 279 23.29 -0.13 17.15
CA ALA A 279 24.24 -0.97 17.92
C ALA A 279 24.03 -0.92 19.44
N ALA A 280 23.56 0.21 20.00
CA ALA A 280 23.29 0.33 21.43
C ALA A 280 22.11 -0.56 21.90
N TYR A 281 21.13 -0.77 21.03
CA TYR A 281 19.93 -1.56 21.36
C TYR A 281 20.07 -3.04 21.03
N ILE A 282 21.08 -3.42 20.25
CA ILE A 282 21.28 -4.81 19.82
C ILE A 282 21.62 -5.74 20.96
N GLU A 283 22.43 -5.28 21.92
CA GLU A 283 22.74 -6.09 23.10
C GLU A 283 21.49 -6.32 23.95
N GLU A 284 20.63 -5.30 24.08
CA GLU A 284 19.34 -5.40 24.78
C GLU A 284 18.34 -6.29 24.03
N TRP A 285 18.26 -6.17 22.70
CA TRP A 285 17.41 -7.04 21.87
C TRP A 285 17.87 -8.47 21.94
N LYS A 286 19.19 -8.71 21.87
CA LYS A 286 19.76 -10.05 22.00
C LYS A 286 19.38 -10.66 23.35
N ALA A 287 19.57 -9.92 24.45
CA ALA A 287 19.20 -10.37 25.79
C ALA A 287 17.70 -10.68 25.88
N GLU A 288 16.84 -9.85 25.29
CA GLU A 288 15.38 -10.07 25.31
C GLU A 288 14.97 -11.29 24.47
N ILE A 289 15.58 -11.49 23.29
CA ILE A 289 15.32 -12.65 22.43
C ILE A 289 15.81 -13.95 23.08
N GLU A 290 16.92 -13.91 23.81
CA GLU A 290 17.44 -15.05 24.57
C GLU A 290 16.54 -15.40 25.77
N LYS A 291 15.91 -14.39 26.37
CA LYS A 291 14.97 -14.55 27.48
C LYS A 291 13.59 -15.05 27.01
N ASP A 292 13.04 -14.49 25.94
CA ASP A 292 11.81 -14.94 25.30
C ASP A 292 11.89 -14.81 23.77
N PRO A 293 12.18 -15.92 23.06
CA PRO A 293 12.18 -15.93 21.60
C PRO A 293 10.85 -15.53 20.95
N ASN A 294 9.72 -15.65 21.66
CA ASN A 294 8.44 -15.18 21.14
C ASN A 294 8.34 -13.66 21.09
N ALA A 295 9.13 -12.94 21.90
CA ALA A 295 9.21 -11.48 21.86
C ALA A 295 9.65 -11.00 20.47
N LEU A 296 10.60 -11.69 19.82
CA LEU A 296 10.99 -11.42 18.43
C LEU A 296 9.80 -11.51 17.48
N PHE A 297 9.04 -12.60 17.54
CA PHE A 297 7.92 -12.82 16.63
C PHE A 297 6.75 -11.88 16.91
N ALA A 298 6.55 -11.49 18.17
CA ALA A 298 5.59 -10.46 18.56
C ALA A 298 6.02 -9.10 17.97
N ALA A 299 7.29 -8.71 18.14
CA ALA A 299 7.83 -7.47 17.58
C ALA A 299 7.72 -7.44 16.05
N ILE A 300 8.09 -8.52 15.36
CA ILE A 300 7.90 -8.66 13.90
C ILE A 300 6.42 -8.53 13.50
N SER A 301 5.52 -9.15 14.27
CA SER A 301 4.09 -9.07 13.98
C SER A 301 3.54 -7.66 14.18
N ASP A 302 4.01 -6.94 15.19
CA ASP A 302 3.61 -5.56 15.44
C ASP A 302 4.21 -4.63 14.39
N ALA A 303 5.47 -4.83 14.00
CA ALA A 303 6.12 -4.09 12.93
C ALA A 303 5.38 -4.22 11.58
N ASP A 304 4.89 -5.43 11.24
CA ASP A 304 4.07 -5.63 10.04
C ASP A 304 2.73 -4.86 10.13
N LYS A 305 2.13 -4.76 11.32
CA LYS A 305 0.92 -3.92 11.53
C LYS A 305 1.25 -2.44 11.38
N ILE A 306 2.37 -1.97 11.94
CA ILE A 306 2.84 -0.58 11.84
C ILE A 306 3.03 -0.21 10.37
N ALA A 307 3.82 -0.98 9.62
CA ALA A 307 4.09 -0.71 8.22
C ALA A 307 2.80 -0.69 7.38
N LYS A 308 1.90 -1.67 7.58
CA LYS A 308 0.59 -1.71 6.90
C LYS A 308 -0.28 -0.51 7.25
N TYR A 309 -0.27 -0.07 8.51
CA TYR A 309 -1.04 1.08 8.97
C TYR A 309 -0.54 2.35 8.28
N VAL A 310 0.76 2.61 8.35
CA VAL A 310 1.38 3.82 7.77
C VAL A 310 1.20 3.86 6.26
N ILE A 311 1.57 2.79 5.55
CA ILE A 311 1.44 2.72 4.09
C ILE A 311 -0.02 2.74 3.67
N GLY A 312 -0.91 2.08 4.41
CA GLY A 312 -2.34 2.07 4.12
C GLY A 312 -2.95 3.48 4.19
N LYS A 313 -2.57 4.26 5.21
CA LYS A 313 -3.00 5.66 5.34
C LYS A 313 -2.41 6.55 4.23
N ALA A 314 -1.11 6.46 3.96
CA ALA A 314 -0.49 7.24 2.91
C ALA A 314 -1.03 6.90 1.51
N LYS A 315 -1.36 5.63 1.23
CA LYS A 315 -2.03 5.22 -0.01
C LYS A 315 -3.46 5.73 -0.12
N ALA A 316 -4.21 5.72 0.97
CA ALA A 316 -5.56 6.29 1.01
C ALA A 316 -5.50 7.80 0.73
N TYR A 317 -4.57 8.51 1.36
CA TYR A 317 -4.34 9.93 1.11
C TYR A 317 -3.85 10.21 -0.30
N ALA A 318 -2.90 9.45 -0.85
CA ALA A 318 -2.49 9.60 -2.25
C ALA A 318 -3.66 9.36 -3.22
N ALA A 319 -4.53 8.39 -2.94
CA ALA A 319 -5.74 8.16 -3.74
C ALA A 319 -6.75 9.32 -3.64
N GLU A 320 -6.84 9.97 -2.48
CA GLU A 320 -7.69 11.14 -2.24
C GLU A 320 -7.08 12.43 -2.83
N ASN A 321 -5.75 12.59 -2.76
CA ASN A 321 -5.03 13.78 -3.20
C ASN A 321 -4.58 13.75 -4.65
N ILE A 322 -4.41 12.60 -5.31
CA ILE A 322 -4.34 12.55 -6.78
C ILE A 322 -5.64 13.12 -7.39
N SER A 323 -6.76 13.08 -6.64
CA SER A 323 -8.00 13.77 -7.02
C SER A 323 -8.03 15.28 -6.71
N ALA A 324 -7.09 15.79 -5.91
CA ALA A 324 -7.03 17.19 -5.45
C ALA A 324 -5.82 17.98 -6.01
N ASP A 325 -4.62 17.39 -6.11
CA ASP A 325 -3.41 17.97 -6.71
C ASP A 325 -3.59 18.22 -8.21
N TYR A 326 -4.36 17.38 -8.91
CA TYR A 326 -4.77 17.65 -10.29
C TYR A 326 -5.72 18.86 -10.42
N PHE A 327 -6.36 19.29 -9.33
CA PHE A 327 -7.19 20.48 -9.28
C PHE A 327 -6.42 21.73 -8.81
N GLU A 328 -5.46 21.59 -7.88
CA GLU A 328 -4.65 22.72 -7.40
C GLU A 328 -3.53 23.12 -8.39
N THR A 329 -2.86 22.17 -9.05
CA THR A 329 -1.83 22.48 -10.07
C THR A 329 -2.39 23.16 -11.31
N GLU A 330 -3.64 22.85 -11.73
CA GLU A 330 -4.30 23.64 -12.78
C GLU A 330 -4.68 25.06 -12.29
N SER A 331 -4.97 25.26 -11.00
CA SER A 331 -5.30 26.59 -10.46
C SER A 331 -4.10 27.53 -10.30
N TYR A 332 -2.91 26.98 -10.00
CA TYR A 332 -1.68 27.76 -9.80
C TYR A 332 -1.00 28.13 -11.12
N ASP A 333 -1.05 27.23 -12.12
CA ASP A 333 -0.67 27.54 -13.50
C ASP A 333 -1.53 28.70 -14.05
N LEU A 334 -2.86 28.64 -13.86
CA LEU A 334 -3.80 29.68 -14.29
C LEU A 334 -3.54 31.05 -13.61
N ALA A 335 -3.21 31.09 -12.32
CA ALA A 335 -2.95 32.34 -11.60
C ALA A 335 -1.67 33.07 -12.04
N SER A 336 -0.70 32.33 -12.59
CA SER A 336 0.55 32.90 -13.15
C SER A 336 0.42 33.36 -14.60
N GLU A 337 -0.50 32.75 -15.37
CA GLU A 337 -0.86 33.18 -16.73
C GLU A 337 -1.87 34.35 -16.73
N GLU A 338 -2.74 34.45 -15.71
CA GLU A 338 -3.71 35.57 -15.54
C GLU A 338 -3.05 36.92 -15.23
N ALA A 339 -1.79 36.94 -14.80
CA ALA A 339 -1.02 38.18 -14.59
C ALA A 339 -0.54 38.82 -15.91
N GLU A 340 -0.50 38.06 -17.02
CA GLU A 340 -0.04 38.53 -18.34
C GLU A 340 -1.19 38.82 -19.32
N ALA A 341 -2.44 38.47 -19.00
CA ALA A 341 -3.59 38.63 -19.89
C ALA A 341 -4.72 39.46 -19.25
N LYS A 342 -4.49 40.76 -19.06
CA LYS A 342 -5.58 41.72 -18.79
C LYS A 342 -5.66 42.78 -19.88
N THR A 343 -6.52 42.52 -20.86
CA THR A 343 -7.28 43.54 -21.61
C THR A 343 -8.66 43.00 -21.98
N GLU A 344 -9.68 43.64 -21.40
CA GLU A 344 -11.08 43.80 -21.89
C GLU A 344 -11.94 42.54 -22.07
N GLU A 345 -13.23 42.46 -21.68
CA GLU A 345 -14.18 43.37 -21.06
C GLU A 345 -15.30 42.52 -20.42
N THR A 346 -15.92 43.05 -19.38
CA THR A 346 -16.97 42.46 -18.53
C THR A 346 -18.33 42.29 -19.22
N ILE A 347 -19.02 41.16 -18.98
CA ILE A 347 -20.48 41.11 -18.77
C ILE A 347 -20.84 40.03 -17.72
N GLU A 348 -21.53 40.43 -16.66
CA GLU A 348 -22.28 39.62 -15.69
C GLU A 348 -23.78 40.10 -15.74
N PRO A 349 -24.79 39.45 -15.12
CA PRO A 349 -24.78 38.19 -14.34
C PRO A 349 -26.01 37.24 -14.53
N ALA A 350 -25.87 36.04 -13.93
CA ALA A 350 -26.85 35.21 -13.21
C ALA A 350 -28.19 34.75 -13.83
N ALA A 351 -28.32 33.43 -14.01
CA ALA A 351 -29.37 32.55 -13.44
C ALA A 351 -29.24 31.13 -14.04
N GLU A 352 -29.27 30.06 -13.22
CA GLU A 352 -29.97 28.77 -13.48
C GLU A 352 -29.40 27.62 -12.64
N THR A 353 -29.98 27.41 -11.45
CA THR A 353 -29.92 26.12 -10.72
C THR A 353 -31.10 25.19 -11.08
N THR A 354 -31.89 25.56 -12.10
CA THR A 354 -33.14 24.88 -12.49
C THR A 354 -33.03 24.04 -13.76
N ALA A 355 -32.06 24.30 -14.64
CA ALA A 355 -31.96 23.65 -15.95
C ALA A 355 -31.58 22.16 -15.86
N ALA A 356 -30.65 21.79 -14.98
CA ALA A 356 -30.22 20.39 -14.80
C ALA A 356 -31.37 19.44 -14.41
N LYS A 357 -32.39 19.95 -13.71
CA LYS A 357 -33.56 19.16 -13.30
C LYS A 357 -34.47 18.81 -14.49
N ALA A 358 -34.62 19.72 -15.45
CA ALA A 358 -35.50 19.54 -16.60
C ALA A 358 -34.90 18.59 -17.67
N THR A 359 -33.57 18.62 -17.87
CA THR A 359 -32.87 17.67 -18.76
C THR A 359 -32.80 16.27 -18.18
N ALA A 360 -32.67 16.13 -16.85
CA ALA A 360 -32.70 14.83 -16.16
C ALA A 360 -34.09 14.14 -16.21
N GLU A 361 -35.19 14.89 -16.40
CA GLU A 361 -36.55 14.32 -16.55
C GLU A 361 -36.79 13.62 -17.90
N MET A 362 -35.98 13.89 -18.93
CA MET A 362 -36.07 13.25 -20.25
C MET A 362 -35.22 11.97 -20.37
N LEU A 363 -34.45 11.63 -19.34
CA LEU A 363 -33.60 10.44 -19.31
C LEU A 363 -34.43 9.19 -19.01
N ARG A 364 -34.00 8.04 -19.54
CA ARG A 364 -34.52 6.74 -19.10
C ARG A 364 -34.29 6.59 -17.60
N MET A 365 -35.13 5.81 -16.90
CA MET A 365 -35.00 5.62 -15.44
C MET A 365 -33.57 5.23 -15.03
N SER A 366 -32.91 4.36 -15.80
CA SER A 366 -31.51 3.96 -15.59
C SER A 366 -30.50 5.09 -15.76
N ASP A 367 -30.74 6.01 -16.69
CA ASP A 367 -29.82 7.10 -17.03
C ASP A 367 -29.96 8.26 -16.03
N ARG A 368 -31.18 8.45 -15.49
CA ARG A 368 -31.46 9.42 -14.42
C ARG A 368 -30.82 9.03 -13.09
N GLU A 369 -30.81 7.74 -12.75
CA GLU A 369 -30.13 7.23 -11.55
C GLU A 369 -28.63 7.54 -11.56
N ILE A 370 -27.98 7.43 -12.72
CA ILE A 370 -26.57 7.75 -12.91
C ILE A 370 -26.30 9.25 -12.69
N PHE A 371 -27.15 10.11 -13.24
CA PHE A 371 -27.05 11.55 -13.05
C PHE A 371 -27.14 11.96 -11.57
N GLU A 372 -28.13 11.44 -10.84
CA GLU A 372 -28.30 11.73 -9.41
C GLU A 372 -27.15 11.18 -8.55
N ARG A 373 -26.55 10.04 -8.94
CA ARG A 373 -25.37 9.48 -8.26
C ARG A 373 -24.14 10.37 -8.43
N ALA A 374 -23.90 10.86 -9.64
CA ALA A 374 -22.78 11.76 -9.92
C ALA A 374 -22.93 13.13 -9.24
N LYS A 375 -24.18 13.60 -9.07
CA LYS A 375 -24.51 14.85 -8.37
C LYS A 375 -24.30 14.80 -6.85
N ASN A 376 -24.60 13.69 -6.18
CA ASN A 376 -24.63 13.62 -4.70
C ASN A 376 -23.25 13.37 -4.02
N LEU A 377 -22.13 13.61 -4.72
CA LEU A 377 -20.76 13.47 -4.18
C LEU A 377 -20.28 14.75 -3.48
N LYS A 378 -19.21 14.66 -2.66
CA LYS A 378 -18.53 15.82 -2.06
C LYS A 378 -18.01 16.85 -3.09
N SER A 379 -17.85 16.44 -4.36
CA SER A 379 -17.50 17.30 -5.51
C SER A 379 -18.66 17.48 -6.50
N GLY A 380 -19.90 17.25 -6.04
CA GLY A 380 -21.14 17.35 -6.82
C GLY A 380 -21.35 18.71 -7.46
N ASP A 381 -20.95 19.78 -6.78
CA ASP A 381 -21.03 21.16 -7.28
C ASP A 381 -20.26 21.33 -8.60
N ASN A 382 -19.08 20.71 -8.72
CA ASN A 382 -18.29 20.77 -9.96
C ASN A 382 -18.87 19.88 -11.07
N PHE A 383 -19.54 18.78 -10.72
CA PHE A 383 -20.26 17.96 -11.69
C PHE A 383 -21.46 18.72 -12.28
N GLU A 384 -22.26 19.39 -11.44
CA GLU A 384 -23.41 20.17 -11.91
C GLU A 384 -23.00 21.34 -12.81
N LYS A 385 -21.94 22.07 -12.43
CA LYS A 385 -21.38 23.15 -13.24
C LYS A 385 -20.93 22.66 -14.61
N LEU A 386 -20.16 21.57 -14.67
CA LEU A 386 -19.78 20.93 -15.94
C LEU A 386 -21.01 20.49 -16.72
N TYR A 387 -21.98 19.83 -16.09
CA TYR A 387 -23.18 19.37 -16.79
C TYR A 387 -24.02 20.52 -17.36
N ASN A 388 -23.99 21.68 -16.70
CA ASN A 388 -24.64 22.91 -17.12
C ASN A 388 -23.81 23.75 -18.11
N GLY A 389 -22.69 23.23 -18.63
CA GLY A 389 -21.95 23.86 -19.71
C GLY A 389 -20.81 24.77 -19.25
N GLU A 390 -20.54 24.84 -17.94
CA GLU A 390 -19.44 25.64 -17.44
C GLU A 390 -18.10 24.97 -17.78
N ASN A 391 -17.21 25.71 -18.43
CA ASN A 391 -15.85 25.27 -18.66
C ASN A 391 -15.02 25.46 -17.39
N LEU A 392 -14.81 24.39 -16.62
CA LEU A 392 -14.03 24.45 -15.37
C LEU A 392 -12.54 24.15 -15.55
N LEU A 393 -12.10 23.82 -16.77
CA LEU A 393 -10.74 23.40 -17.09
C LEU A 393 -10.14 24.25 -18.23
N LYS A 394 -8.85 24.05 -18.51
CA LYS A 394 -8.07 24.87 -19.47
C LYS A 394 -8.72 25.05 -20.85
N ASN A 395 -9.55 24.10 -21.29
CA ASN A 395 -10.36 24.26 -22.50
C ASN A 395 -11.63 23.40 -22.43
N ILE A 396 -12.57 23.72 -23.33
CA ILE A 396 -13.87 23.04 -23.39
C ILE A 396 -13.71 21.52 -23.54
N GLU A 397 -12.76 21.05 -24.36
CA GLU A 397 -12.50 19.62 -24.57
C GLU A 397 -12.08 18.89 -23.30
N LYS A 398 -11.27 19.51 -22.45
CA LYS A 398 -10.91 18.93 -21.14
C LYS A 398 -12.12 18.85 -20.22
N SER A 399 -12.97 19.87 -20.21
CA SER A 399 -14.23 19.88 -19.44
C SER A 399 -15.21 18.82 -19.95
N GLU A 400 -15.33 18.64 -21.26
CA GLU A 400 -16.09 17.55 -21.91
C GLU A 400 -15.56 16.18 -21.45
N ARG A 401 -14.24 15.98 -21.52
CA ARG A 401 -13.58 14.73 -21.10
C ARG A 401 -13.72 14.48 -19.60
N SER A 402 -13.66 15.52 -18.78
CA SER A 402 -13.87 15.43 -17.33
C SER A 402 -15.29 15.03 -16.98
N LEU A 403 -16.29 15.63 -17.63
CA LEU A 403 -17.68 15.25 -17.46
C LEU A 403 -17.93 13.81 -17.92
N MET A 404 -17.40 13.41 -19.09
CA MET A 404 -17.54 12.04 -19.60
C MET A 404 -16.90 11.00 -18.68
N ARG A 405 -15.72 11.27 -18.12
CA ARG A 405 -15.05 10.37 -17.16
C ARG A 405 -15.85 10.23 -15.87
N ARG A 406 -16.45 11.32 -15.38
CA ARG A 406 -17.34 11.29 -14.21
C ARG A 406 -18.60 10.47 -14.47
N LEU A 407 -19.18 10.56 -15.67
CA LEU A 407 -20.32 9.74 -16.07
C LEU A 407 -19.93 8.27 -16.25
N ALA A 408 -18.77 7.99 -16.86
CA ALA A 408 -18.27 6.64 -17.14
C ALA A 408 -18.06 5.80 -15.87
N ILE A 409 -17.70 6.42 -14.75
CA ILE A 409 -17.60 5.77 -13.43
C ILE A 409 -18.90 5.03 -13.03
N TYR A 410 -20.06 5.51 -13.49
CA TYR A 410 -21.38 5.00 -13.09
C TYR A 410 -22.13 4.29 -14.22
N CYS A 411 -21.67 4.38 -15.46
CA CYS A 411 -22.29 3.73 -16.62
C CYS A 411 -21.78 2.29 -16.84
N GLY A 412 -20.90 1.78 -15.98
CA GLY A 412 -20.22 0.50 -16.21
C GLY A 412 -19.41 0.54 -17.51
N ASN A 413 -19.48 -0.53 -18.31
CA ASN A 413 -18.84 -0.60 -19.64
C ASN A 413 -19.76 -0.18 -20.80
N ASP A 414 -20.88 0.48 -20.52
CA ASP A 414 -21.81 0.95 -21.56
C ASP A 414 -21.36 2.32 -22.09
N GLU A 415 -20.45 2.29 -23.07
CA GLU A 415 -19.97 3.49 -23.81
C GLU A 415 -21.12 4.30 -24.41
N GLU A 416 -22.17 3.63 -24.88
CA GLU A 416 -23.34 4.29 -25.45
C GLU A 416 -24.17 4.97 -24.35
N GLN A 417 -24.21 4.45 -23.13
CA GLN A 417 -24.87 5.12 -22.00
C GLN A 417 -24.13 6.38 -21.56
N VAL A 418 -22.80 6.33 -21.46
CA VAL A 418 -21.98 7.53 -21.18
C VAL A 418 -22.25 8.61 -22.23
N TYR A 419 -22.19 8.22 -23.50
CA TYR A 419 -22.41 9.13 -24.61
C TYR A 419 -23.84 9.69 -24.61
N ARG A 420 -24.86 8.87 -24.34
CA ARG A 420 -26.27 9.31 -24.25
C ARG A 420 -26.49 10.34 -23.15
N ILE A 421 -25.93 10.12 -21.95
CA ILE A 421 -26.09 11.04 -20.82
C ILE A 421 -25.27 12.32 -21.03
N PHE A 422 -24.08 12.21 -21.61
CA PHE A 422 -23.28 13.38 -21.96
C PHE A 422 -23.99 14.26 -22.99
N LYS A 423 -24.69 13.66 -23.97
CA LYS A 423 -25.43 14.40 -25.00
C LYS A 423 -26.56 15.27 -24.45
N THR A 424 -27.05 14.98 -23.24
CA THR A 424 -28.07 15.82 -22.58
C THR A 424 -27.46 16.92 -21.71
N SER A 425 -26.14 17.00 -21.60
CA SER A 425 -25.44 18.10 -20.94
C SER A 425 -25.30 19.31 -21.86
N LYS A 426 -25.12 20.50 -21.28
CA LYS A 426 -24.84 21.73 -22.02
C LYS A 426 -23.38 21.82 -22.53
N LEU A 427 -22.52 20.83 -22.23
CA LEU A 427 -21.18 20.68 -22.83
C LEU A 427 -21.19 19.90 -24.15
N PHE A 428 -22.31 19.30 -24.55
CA PHE A 428 -22.40 18.63 -25.84
C PHE A 428 -22.49 19.64 -26.99
N ASP A 429 -21.54 19.57 -27.90
CA ASP A 429 -21.49 20.38 -29.12
C ASP A 429 -21.96 19.56 -30.32
N ASP A 430 -23.12 19.90 -30.89
CA ASP A 430 -23.69 19.18 -32.03
C ASP A 430 -22.95 19.43 -33.35
N THR A 431 -22.02 20.39 -33.39
CA THR A 431 -21.16 20.67 -34.53
C THR A 431 -19.97 19.71 -34.62
N LYS A 432 -19.59 19.06 -33.51
CA LYS A 432 -18.52 18.05 -33.52
C LYS A 432 -19.07 16.70 -34.01
N PRO A 433 -18.27 15.93 -34.79
CA PRO A 433 -18.71 14.62 -35.25
C PRO A 433 -19.07 13.71 -34.07
N ASN A 434 -20.20 12.98 -34.14
CA ASN A 434 -20.58 12.04 -33.09
C ASN A 434 -19.49 10.99 -32.80
N SER A 435 -18.66 10.64 -33.79
CA SER A 435 -17.50 9.75 -33.62
C SER A 435 -16.44 10.30 -32.67
N TYR A 436 -16.28 11.62 -32.58
CA TYR A 436 -15.38 12.28 -31.64
C TYR A 436 -15.80 11.99 -30.19
N TYR A 437 -17.07 12.20 -29.88
CA TYR A 437 -17.61 11.95 -28.54
C TYR A 437 -17.80 10.48 -28.21
N LYS A 438 -18.07 9.62 -29.20
CA LYS A 438 -18.05 8.16 -29.00
C LYS A 438 -16.64 7.66 -28.67
N LYS A 439 -15.62 8.19 -29.35
CA LYS A 439 -14.22 7.90 -29.02
C LYS A 439 -13.88 8.39 -27.61
N MET A 440 -14.30 9.60 -27.25
CA MET A 440 -14.08 10.15 -25.91
C MET A 440 -14.84 9.36 -24.82
N ALA A 441 -16.03 8.84 -25.13
CA ALA A 441 -16.77 7.96 -24.24
C ALA A 441 -16.06 6.60 -24.07
N ALA A 442 -15.52 6.02 -25.15
CA ALA A 442 -14.69 4.82 -25.09
C ALA A 442 -13.40 5.05 -24.27
N GLU A 443 -12.71 6.17 -24.49
CA GLU A 443 -11.54 6.58 -23.69
C GLU A 443 -11.90 6.84 -22.22
N ALA A 444 -13.08 7.39 -21.95
CA ALA A 444 -13.59 7.61 -20.60
C ALA A 444 -13.97 6.28 -19.93
N ILE A 445 -14.45 5.30 -20.70
CA ILE A 445 -14.72 3.93 -20.25
C ILE A 445 -13.43 3.16 -20.03
N GLU A 446 -12.41 3.30 -20.87
CA GLU A 446 -11.07 2.75 -20.61
C GLU A 446 -10.43 3.37 -19.37
N PHE A 447 -10.52 4.69 -19.23
CA PHE A 447 -10.11 5.37 -18.00
C PHE A 447 -10.92 4.90 -16.79
N ALA A 448 -12.23 4.74 -16.94
CA ALA A 448 -13.07 4.16 -15.90
C ALA A 448 -12.63 2.73 -15.62
N LYS A 449 -12.34 1.87 -16.60
CA LYS A 449 -11.82 0.50 -16.42
C LYS A 449 -10.46 0.48 -15.72
N GLU A 450 -9.58 1.45 -15.96
CA GLU A 450 -8.32 1.59 -15.23
C GLU A 450 -8.54 1.98 -13.76
N LEU A 451 -9.58 2.77 -13.47
CA LEU A 451 -10.03 3.10 -12.10
C LEU A 451 -10.93 2.02 -11.46
N LEU A 452 -11.66 1.28 -12.30
CA LEU A 452 -12.84 0.47 -12.04
C LEU A 452 -12.99 -0.68 -13.06
N PRO A 453 -12.12 -1.69 -13.04
CA PRO A 453 -12.10 -2.66 -14.10
C PRO A 453 -13.35 -3.52 -14.13
N GLU A 454 -13.77 -3.84 -15.36
CA GLU A 454 -14.85 -4.78 -15.61
C GLU A 454 -14.52 -6.13 -14.99
N LYS A 455 -15.57 -6.88 -14.61
CA LYS A 455 -15.47 -8.22 -14.06
C LYS A 455 -14.88 -9.22 -15.09
N THR A 456 -13.58 -9.14 -15.40
CA THR A 456 -12.76 -10.33 -15.26
C THR A 456 -12.74 -10.67 -13.78
N ASP A 457 -12.77 -11.97 -13.48
CA ASP A 457 -12.78 -12.48 -12.12
C ASP A 457 -11.85 -11.61 -11.25
N ALA A 458 -12.31 -11.20 -10.06
CA ALA A 458 -11.49 -10.45 -9.10
C ALA A 458 -10.24 -11.26 -8.64
N SER A 459 -9.94 -12.35 -9.33
CA SER A 459 -8.77 -13.18 -9.25
C SER A 459 -7.64 -12.75 -10.21
N GLU A 460 -7.86 -11.92 -11.24
CA GLU A 460 -6.82 -11.58 -12.23
C GLU A 460 -6.35 -10.11 -12.24
N MET A 461 -6.98 -9.22 -11.45
CA MET A 461 -6.53 -7.83 -11.28
C MET A 461 -5.91 -7.57 -9.90
N PRO A 462 -4.97 -6.61 -9.78
CA PRO A 462 -4.36 -6.32 -8.49
C PRO A 462 -5.38 -5.68 -7.55
N ALA A 463 -5.36 -6.10 -6.29
CA ALA A 463 -6.41 -5.86 -5.29
C ALA A 463 -6.70 -4.37 -4.97
N ASN A 464 -5.83 -3.46 -5.43
CA ASN A 464 -6.01 -2.01 -5.33
C ASN A 464 -7.13 -1.49 -6.25
N VAL A 465 -7.34 -2.09 -7.43
CA VAL A 465 -8.40 -1.67 -8.37
C VAL A 465 -9.76 -2.32 -8.04
N GLN A 466 -9.75 -3.51 -7.42
CA GLN A 466 -10.95 -4.20 -6.92
C GLN A 466 -11.62 -3.49 -5.73
N LYS A 467 -10.82 -2.86 -4.86
CA LYS A 467 -11.36 -2.08 -3.72
C LYS A 467 -11.97 -0.76 -4.17
N SER A 468 -11.40 -0.09 -5.17
CA SER A 468 -11.94 1.11 -5.80
C SER A 468 -13.30 0.86 -6.46
N VAL A 469 -13.48 -0.31 -7.11
CA VAL A 469 -14.78 -0.81 -7.62
C VAL A 469 -15.81 -1.06 -6.52
N SER A 470 -15.41 -1.69 -5.42
CA SER A 470 -16.32 -1.95 -4.30
C SER A 470 -16.72 -0.68 -3.52
N ALA A 471 -15.86 0.34 -3.47
CA ALA A 471 -16.12 1.61 -2.79
C ALA A 471 -17.09 2.50 -3.58
N ILE A 472 -17.02 2.46 -4.91
CA ILE A 472 -17.95 3.15 -5.82
C ILE A 472 -19.33 2.47 -5.81
N GLN A 473 -19.40 1.13 -5.72
CA GLN A 473 -20.65 0.37 -5.52
C GLN A 473 -21.28 0.54 -4.12
N LYS A 474 -20.49 0.75 -3.05
CA LYS A 474 -21.01 0.99 -1.67
C LYS A 474 -21.56 2.41 -1.46
N ASN A 475 -21.07 3.42 -2.18
CA ASN A 475 -21.66 4.77 -2.15
C ASN A 475 -23.03 4.83 -2.86
N GLU A 476 -23.31 3.94 -3.82
CA GLU A 476 -24.64 3.76 -4.44
C GLU A 476 -25.69 3.16 -3.48
N LEU A 477 -25.27 2.41 -2.46
CA LEU A 477 -26.17 1.81 -1.46
C LEU A 477 -26.59 2.81 -0.36
N LYS A 478 -25.77 3.82 -0.07
CA LYS A 478 -26.13 4.86 0.92
C LYS A 478 -27.16 5.86 0.41
N SER A 479 -27.24 6.10 -0.91
CA SER A 479 -28.30 6.91 -1.51
C SER A 479 -29.65 6.17 -1.63
N VAL A 480 -29.63 4.84 -1.67
CA VAL A 480 -30.84 3.99 -1.71
C VAL A 480 -31.55 3.90 -0.34
N PHE A 481 -30.80 3.95 0.78
CA PHE A 481 -31.38 3.90 2.14
C PHE A 481 -31.86 5.25 2.69
N ALA A 482 -31.59 6.37 2.03
CA ALA A 482 -32.12 7.69 2.39
C ALA A 482 -33.54 7.97 1.85
N ILE A 483 -34.13 7.03 1.11
CA ILE A 483 -35.42 7.18 0.40
C ILE A 483 -36.59 6.43 1.10
N GLN A 484 -36.38 5.83 2.28
CA GLN A 484 -37.42 5.09 3.03
C GLN A 484 -37.77 5.66 4.41
N LYS A 485 -37.78 6.99 4.59
CA LYS A 485 -38.48 7.63 5.71
C LYS A 485 -39.33 8.80 5.25
#